data_AF-A0A7R9KUZ0-F1
#
_entry.id   AF-A0A7R9KUZ0-F1
#
_cell.length_a   1.000
_cell.length_b   1.000
_cell.length_c   1.000
_cell.angle_alpha   90.00
_cell.angle_beta   90.00
_cell.angle_gamma   90.00
#
_symmetry.space_group_name_H-M   'P 1'
#
loop_
_entity.id
_entity.type
_entity.pdbx_description
1 polymer ?
#
loop_
_entity_poly.entity_id
_entity_poly.type
_entity_poly.pdbx_seq_one_letter_code
_entity_poly.pdbx_strand_id
1 'polypeptide(L)'
;MVKSLIMLVFREEKLHDEEVKAWQFWHSRQHSVKQRILDADTKNSAGIVGPIEEITHNAIAFYWNPLEGPAKVNVAVQCLSTDFSNQKGVKGLPLHLQLDTFDDFREGSTPVHRGYCQIKVFCDKGAERKTRDEERRAAKRKLSATGNGRKKMEEMYHQTTERSEFYSMSDLLKPPVLFTPSDDIEKITSADINFYGGHNSNDMSSTEYDTDSQLPSISTPISTITATIAPTIGRERTVDPLSASLEMAISPCPPKKIKLERYPDTNERVLLYAKQENEEIFHPLHLVPPTLVGLALSVRELHLF
;
A
#
# COMPACT_ATOMS: atom_id res chain seq x y z
N MET A 1 -3.99 7.30 -25.89
CA MET A 1 -3.28 6.15 -25.30
C MET A 1 -2.43 6.69 -24.17
N VAL A 2 -2.32 5.96 -23.06
CA VAL A 2 -1.48 6.36 -21.91
C VAL A 2 -0.49 5.24 -21.60
N LYS A 3 0.64 5.57 -20.99
CA LYS A 3 1.60 4.61 -20.42
C LYS A 3 1.42 4.59 -18.91
N SER A 4 1.35 3.40 -18.32
CA SER A 4 1.36 3.25 -16.87
C SER A 4 2.55 2.41 -16.43
N LEU A 5 3.18 2.81 -15.33
CA LEU A 5 4.34 2.17 -14.71
C LEU A 5 3.93 1.68 -13.31
N ILE A 6 3.88 0.37 -13.12
CA ILE A 6 3.68 -0.26 -11.81
C ILE A 6 5.04 -0.55 -11.21
N MET A 7 5.24 -0.15 -9.98
CA MET A 7 6.50 -0.33 -9.28
C MET A 7 6.28 -0.72 -7.81
N LEU A 8 7.20 -1.53 -7.29
CA LEU A 8 7.27 -1.81 -5.86
C LEU A 8 8.35 -0.95 -5.21
N VAL A 9 7.95 -0.13 -4.25
CA VAL A 9 8.83 0.84 -3.56
C VAL A 9 8.69 0.72 -2.04
N PHE A 10 9.70 1.19 -1.31
CA PHE A 10 9.59 1.28 0.15
C PHE A 10 8.65 2.43 0.53
N ARG A 11 7.81 2.21 1.56
CA ARG A 11 6.92 3.26 2.06
C ARG A 11 7.68 4.34 2.81
N GLU A 12 8.63 3.90 3.64
CA GLU A 12 9.40 4.80 4.49
C GLU A 12 10.42 5.51 3.59
N GLU A 13 10.41 6.84 3.63
CA GLU A 13 11.35 7.66 2.87
C GLU A 13 12.75 7.46 3.43
N LYS A 14 13.47 6.53 2.82
CA LYS A 14 14.90 6.37 3.02
C LYS A 14 15.66 7.18 1.98
N LEU A 15 16.96 7.34 2.22
CA LEU A 15 17.85 7.85 1.18
C LEU A 15 17.88 6.86 0.01
N HIS A 16 18.02 7.38 -1.21
CA HIS A 16 18.08 6.58 -2.44
C HIS A 16 19.03 5.38 -2.30
N ASP A 17 20.26 5.62 -1.82
CA ASP A 17 21.29 4.59 -1.65
C ASP A 17 20.89 3.48 -0.67
N GLU A 18 20.10 3.80 0.36
CA GLU A 18 19.63 2.81 1.33
C GLU A 18 18.56 1.89 0.75
N GLU A 19 17.67 2.43 -0.10
CA GLU A 19 16.70 1.61 -0.83
C GLU A 19 17.39 0.69 -1.83
N VAL A 20 18.37 1.22 -2.58
CA VAL A 20 19.17 0.42 -3.51
C VAL A 20 19.93 -0.68 -2.76
N LYS A 21 20.55 -0.39 -1.61
CA LYS A 21 21.20 -1.40 -0.77
C LYS A 21 20.23 -2.46 -0.26
N ALA A 22 19.02 -2.09 0.13
CA ALA A 22 18.01 -3.04 0.57
C ALA A 22 17.58 -3.97 -0.59
N TRP A 23 17.38 -3.42 -1.79
CA TRP A 23 17.10 -4.23 -2.98
C TRP A 23 18.27 -5.13 -3.38
N GLN A 24 19.49 -4.63 -3.32
CA GLN A 24 20.70 -5.40 -3.59
C GLN A 24 20.86 -6.56 -2.59
N PHE A 25 20.64 -6.29 -1.31
CA PHE A 25 20.64 -7.32 -0.26
C PHE A 25 19.54 -8.36 -0.46
N TRP A 26 18.37 -7.95 -0.95
CA TRP A 26 17.33 -8.90 -1.34
C TRP A 26 17.78 -9.78 -2.51
N HIS A 27 18.32 -9.15 -3.56
CA HIS A 27 18.73 -9.80 -4.80
C HIS A 27 19.89 -10.78 -4.60
N SER A 28 20.87 -10.42 -3.77
CA SER A 28 22.06 -11.26 -3.50
C SER A 28 21.74 -12.61 -2.82
N ARG A 29 20.52 -12.78 -2.32
CA ARG A 29 20.04 -14.02 -1.69
C ARG A 29 19.12 -14.84 -2.60
N GLN A 30 18.84 -14.35 -3.79
CA GLN A 30 18.05 -15.09 -4.76
C GLN A 30 18.92 -16.15 -5.44
N HIS A 31 18.32 -17.31 -5.72
CA HIS A 31 19.01 -18.40 -6.43
C HIS A 31 19.32 -18.08 -7.90
N SER A 32 18.76 -17.00 -8.44
CA SER A 32 18.91 -16.59 -9.82
C SER A 32 19.04 -15.08 -9.91
N VAL A 33 20.03 -14.62 -10.67
CA VAL A 33 20.20 -13.20 -11.02
C VAL A 33 19.02 -12.64 -11.83
N LYS A 34 18.28 -13.53 -12.51
CA LYS A 34 17.07 -13.20 -13.26
C LYS A 34 15.82 -13.09 -12.37
N GLN A 35 15.92 -13.42 -11.08
CA GLN A 35 14.78 -13.34 -10.17
C GLN A 35 14.36 -11.87 -9.98
N ARG A 36 13.17 -11.53 -10.49
CA ARG A 36 12.59 -10.20 -10.38
C ARG A 36 11.85 -10.02 -9.06
N ILE A 37 11.69 -8.76 -8.65
CA ILE A 37 10.93 -8.35 -7.47
C ILE A 37 9.44 -8.26 -7.82
N LEU A 38 9.14 -7.77 -9.02
CA LEU A 38 7.78 -7.60 -9.54
C LEU A 38 7.67 -8.23 -10.93
N ASP A 39 6.77 -9.21 -11.04
CA ASP A 39 6.43 -9.91 -12.28
C ASP A 39 5.01 -9.62 -12.74
N ALA A 40 4.76 -9.77 -14.03
CA ALA A 40 3.44 -9.63 -14.63
C ALA A 40 2.98 -10.94 -15.27
N ASP A 41 1.75 -11.36 -14.96
CA ASP A 41 1.09 -12.44 -15.67
C ASP A 41 0.34 -11.89 -16.88
N THR A 42 1.02 -11.89 -18.02
CA THR A 42 0.47 -11.37 -19.28
C THR A 42 -0.75 -12.16 -19.74
N LYS A 43 -0.82 -13.48 -19.47
CA LYS A 43 -1.91 -14.34 -19.98
C LYS A 43 -3.26 -14.04 -19.32
N ASN A 44 -3.23 -13.67 -18.04
CA ASN A 44 -4.43 -13.35 -17.28
C ASN A 44 -4.79 -11.85 -17.29
N SER A 45 -3.94 -11.02 -17.92
CA SER A 45 -4.11 -9.58 -18.05
C SER A 45 -4.91 -9.21 -19.29
N ALA A 46 -5.61 -8.07 -19.26
CA ALA A 46 -6.53 -7.64 -20.32
C ALA A 46 -6.59 -6.10 -20.44
N GLY A 47 -7.03 -5.59 -21.60
CA GLY A 47 -7.12 -4.14 -21.84
C GLY A 47 -5.76 -3.44 -21.99
N ILE A 48 -4.71 -4.21 -22.28
CA ILE A 48 -3.34 -3.72 -22.52
C ILE A 48 -3.10 -3.67 -24.03
N VAL A 49 -2.45 -2.59 -24.48
CA VAL A 49 -2.02 -2.39 -25.87
C VAL A 49 -0.54 -2.75 -25.96
N GLY A 50 -0.20 -3.78 -26.75
CA GLY A 50 1.18 -4.26 -26.89
C GLY A 50 1.64 -5.13 -25.72
N PRO A 51 2.96 -5.43 -25.65
CA PRO A 51 3.52 -6.23 -24.55
C PRO A 51 3.64 -5.41 -23.25
N ILE A 52 3.67 -6.12 -22.12
CA ILE A 52 4.11 -5.54 -20.85
C ILE A 52 5.64 -5.45 -20.90
N GLU A 53 6.18 -4.27 -20.62
CA GLU A 53 7.62 -3.97 -20.61
C GLU A 53 8.18 -4.18 -19.20
N GLU A 54 9.22 -5.00 -19.08
CA GLU A 54 9.98 -5.16 -17.85
C GLU A 54 11.07 -4.08 -17.76
N ILE A 55 10.77 -2.97 -17.06
CA ILE A 55 11.65 -1.80 -17.05
C ILE A 55 12.87 -2.02 -16.14
N THR A 56 12.63 -2.43 -14.90
CA THR A 56 13.66 -2.80 -13.91
C THR A 56 13.14 -3.98 -13.08
N HIS A 57 13.94 -4.56 -12.18
CA HIS A 57 13.51 -5.74 -11.42
C HIS A 57 12.30 -5.46 -10.52
N ASN A 58 12.10 -4.22 -10.08
CA ASN A 58 10.96 -3.78 -9.27
C ASN A 58 9.88 -2.99 -10.03
N ALA A 59 9.99 -2.84 -11.35
CA ALA A 59 9.02 -2.07 -12.13
C ALA A 59 8.68 -2.71 -13.50
N ILE A 60 7.42 -2.56 -13.89
CA ILE A 60 6.88 -2.96 -15.19
C ILE A 60 6.06 -1.80 -15.77
N ALA A 61 6.04 -1.67 -17.10
CA ALA A 61 5.21 -0.69 -17.79
C ALA A 61 4.29 -1.33 -18.81
N PHE A 62 3.17 -0.68 -19.10
CA PHE A 62 2.24 -1.12 -20.12
C PHE A 62 1.47 0.07 -20.69
N TYR A 63 1.03 -0.06 -21.94
CA TYR A 63 0.18 0.93 -22.59
C TYR A 63 -1.27 0.47 -22.54
N TRP A 64 -2.19 1.42 -22.42
CA TRP A 64 -3.62 1.14 -22.48
C TRP A 64 -4.39 2.34 -23.00
N ASN A 65 -5.63 2.10 -23.45
CA ASN A 65 -6.50 3.16 -23.96
C ASN A 65 -7.70 3.35 -23.02
N PRO A 66 -7.74 4.42 -22.21
CA PRO A 66 -8.85 4.66 -21.29
C PRO A 66 -10.19 4.89 -22.00
N LEU A 67 -10.17 5.22 -23.30
CA LEU A 67 -11.37 5.36 -24.13
C LEU A 67 -11.94 4.01 -24.59
N GLU A 68 -11.13 2.95 -24.65
CA GLU A 68 -11.58 1.60 -25.02
C GLU A 68 -12.03 0.79 -23.80
N GLY A 69 -11.46 1.06 -22.63
CA GLY A 69 -11.89 0.43 -21.38
C GLY A 69 -10.81 0.40 -20.29
N PRO A 70 -11.10 -0.26 -19.15
CA PRO A 70 -10.13 -0.42 -18.08
C PRO A 70 -9.04 -1.43 -18.46
N ALA A 71 -7.82 -1.18 -18.00
CA ALA A 71 -6.75 -2.17 -18.01
C ALA A 71 -6.80 -3.05 -16.75
N LYS A 72 -6.59 -4.36 -16.92
CA LYS A 72 -6.39 -5.33 -15.84
C LYS A 72 -5.00 -5.93 -15.98
N VAL A 73 -4.15 -5.67 -15.00
CA VAL A 73 -2.80 -6.26 -14.91
C VAL A 73 -2.74 -7.18 -13.70
N ASN A 74 -2.32 -8.42 -13.89
CA ASN A 74 -2.06 -9.34 -12.77
C ASN A 74 -0.58 -9.30 -12.48
N VAL A 75 -0.22 -8.99 -11.24
CA VAL A 75 1.16 -8.85 -10.80
C VAL A 75 1.47 -9.83 -9.68
N ALA A 76 2.71 -10.30 -9.64
CA ALA A 76 3.25 -11.10 -8.55
C ALA A 76 4.41 -10.35 -7.89
N VAL A 77 4.35 -10.19 -6.58
CA VAL A 77 5.43 -9.62 -5.77
C VAL A 77 6.22 -10.77 -5.16
N GLN A 78 7.50 -10.83 -5.46
CA GLN A 78 8.35 -11.98 -5.15
C GLN A 78 9.20 -11.81 -3.88
N CYS A 79 9.19 -10.62 -3.27
CA CYS A 79 9.87 -10.36 -2.00
C CYS A 79 8.89 -10.38 -0.82
N LEU A 80 9.28 -10.99 0.30
CA LEU A 80 8.55 -10.87 1.56
C LEU A 80 8.91 -9.55 2.23
N SER A 81 7.98 -8.98 3.00
CA SER A 81 8.27 -7.76 3.76
C SER A 81 9.39 -7.95 4.79
N THR A 82 9.64 -9.18 5.25
CA THR A 82 10.73 -9.51 6.19
C THR A 82 12.05 -9.81 5.53
N ASP A 83 12.11 -9.88 4.20
CA ASP A 83 13.34 -10.32 3.54
C ASP A 83 14.46 -9.31 3.73
N PHE A 84 14.21 -8.03 3.91
CA PHE A 84 15.25 -6.99 3.92
C PHE A 84 16.13 -6.94 5.19
N SER A 85 16.14 -8.00 6.02
CA SER A 85 17.04 -8.18 7.16
C SER A 85 17.31 -9.66 7.42
N ASN A 86 18.48 -9.98 7.99
CA ASN A 86 18.81 -11.34 8.47
C ASN A 86 18.26 -11.61 9.88
N GLN A 87 17.79 -10.58 10.58
CA GLN A 87 17.34 -10.73 11.94
C GLN A 87 15.99 -11.46 11.99
N LYS A 88 15.94 -12.60 12.65
CA LYS A 88 14.70 -13.36 12.84
C LYS A 88 13.75 -12.61 13.78
N GLY A 89 12.45 -12.70 13.49
CA GLY A 89 11.40 -12.10 14.34
C GLY A 89 11.25 -10.58 14.19
N VAL A 90 11.89 -9.96 13.19
CA VAL A 90 11.70 -8.53 12.92
C VAL A 90 10.34 -8.23 12.32
N LYS A 91 9.91 -6.98 12.52
CA LYS A 91 8.78 -6.43 11.78
C LYS A 91 9.20 -6.23 10.33
N GLY A 92 8.48 -6.85 9.39
CA GLY A 92 8.72 -6.63 7.96
C GLY A 92 8.58 -5.15 7.57
N LEU A 93 9.41 -4.72 6.63
CA LEU A 93 9.39 -3.37 6.08
C LEU A 93 8.06 -3.10 5.37
N PRO A 94 7.47 -1.90 5.56
CA PRO A 94 6.28 -1.51 4.83
C PRO A 94 6.62 -1.18 3.36
N LEU A 95 5.81 -1.70 2.44
CA LEU A 95 6.00 -1.54 1.00
C LEU A 95 4.78 -0.83 0.39
N HIS A 96 4.99 -0.10 -0.69
CA HIS A 96 3.94 0.45 -1.53
C HIS A 96 4.01 -0.19 -2.92
N LEU A 97 2.86 -0.61 -3.42
CA LEU A 97 2.66 -0.78 -4.85
C LEU A 97 2.25 0.59 -5.40
N GLN A 98 3.12 1.20 -6.20
CA GLN A 98 2.90 2.52 -6.79
C GLN A 98 2.59 2.39 -8.28
N LEU A 99 1.72 3.27 -8.76
CA LEU A 99 1.28 3.36 -10.15
C LEU A 99 1.43 4.80 -10.64
N ASP A 100 2.33 5.01 -11.58
CA ASP A 100 2.52 6.29 -12.28
C ASP A 100 1.89 6.18 -13.68
N THR A 101 1.06 7.15 -14.08
CA THR A 101 0.42 7.19 -15.40
C THR A 101 0.84 8.45 -16.15
N PHE A 102 1.18 8.28 -17.43
CA PHE A 102 1.70 9.30 -18.34
C PHE A 102 0.83 9.36 -19.60
N ASP A 103 0.48 10.57 -20.03
CA ASP A 103 -0.21 10.84 -21.30
C ASP A 103 0.77 10.91 -22.49
N ASP A 104 1.96 11.47 -22.27
CA ASP A 104 3.09 11.50 -23.21
C ASP A 104 4.39 11.09 -22.49
N PHE A 105 4.83 9.85 -22.70
CA PHE A 105 6.02 9.29 -22.05
C PHE A 105 7.28 9.61 -22.87
N ARG A 106 7.97 10.67 -22.47
CA ARG A 106 9.28 11.10 -22.99
C ARG A 106 10.29 11.12 -21.85
N GLU A 107 11.56 11.23 -22.22
CA GLU A 107 12.62 11.38 -21.23
C GLU A 107 12.38 12.64 -20.38
N GLY A 108 12.31 12.47 -19.06
CA GLY A 108 12.00 13.54 -18.12
C GLY A 108 10.50 13.87 -17.96
N SER A 109 9.58 13.14 -18.59
CA SER A 109 8.15 13.34 -18.39
C SER A 109 7.75 13.11 -16.92
N THR A 110 6.98 14.03 -16.37
CA THR A 110 6.30 13.85 -15.08
C THR A 110 5.00 13.10 -15.27
N PRO A 111 4.62 12.16 -14.39
CA PRO A 111 3.33 11.50 -14.48
C PRO A 111 2.20 12.51 -14.33
N VAL A 112 1.10 12.32 -15.07
CA VAL A 112 -0.14 13.10 -14.90
C VAL A 112 -0.95 12.61 -13.71
N HIS A 113 -0.72 11.38 -13.27
CA HIS A 113 -1.31 10.82 -12.07
C HIS A 113 -0.36 9.83 -11.42
N ARG A 114 -0.32 9.86 -10.09
CA ARG A 114 0.42 8.90 -9.27
C ARG A 114 -0.49 8.39 -8.17
N GLY A 115 -0.57 7.07 -8.03
CA GLY A 115 -1.30 6.42 -6.94
C GLY A 115 -0.43 5.39 -6.20
N TYR A 116 -0.78 5.07 -4.96
CA TYR A 116 -0.17 3.96 -4.22
C TYR A 116 -1.18 3.11 -3.45
N CYS A 117 -0.81 1.86 -3.21
CA CYS A 117 -1.48 0.95 -2.29
C CYS A 117 -0.46 0.40 -1.29
N GLN A 118 -0.81 0.42 0.00
CA GLN A 118 0.06 -0.16 1.04
C GLN A 118 -0.05 -1.68 1.03
N ILE A 119 1.08 -2.36 0.90
CA ILE A 119 1.11 -3.81 0.91
C ILE A 119 2.06 -4.36 1.96
N LYS A 120 1.75 -5.58 2.40
CA LYS A 120 2.66 -6.42 3.18
C LYS A 120 2.63 -7.80 2.59
N VAL A 121 3.80 -8.33 2.29
CA VAL A 121 3.95 -9.61 1.59
C VAL A 121 4.35 -10.67 2.60
N PHE A 122 3.66 -11.81 2.52
CA PHE A 122 3.80 -12.92 3.44
C PHE A 122 4.10 -14.19 2.65
N CYS A 123 4.81 -15.14 3.27
CA CYS A 123 4.96 -16.48 2.73
C CYS A 123 3.68 -17.31 2.97
N ASP A 124 3.45 -18.27 2.07
CA ASP A 124 2.35 -19.24 2.13
C ASP A 124 1.00 -18.57 2.43
N LYS A 125 0.24 -19.17 3.34
CA LYS A 125 -1.02 -18.64 3.88
C LYS A 125 -0.84 -17.57 4.97
N GLY A 126 0.29 -16.85 4.96
CA GLY A 126 0.63 -15.89 5.99
C GLY A 126 -0.29 -14.67 6.03
N ALA A 127 -0.75 -14.20 4.87
CA ALA A 127 -1.73 -13.11 4.77
C ALA A 127 -3.07 -13.53 5.40
N GLU A 128 -3.60 -14.70 5.06
CA GLU A 128 -4.85 -15.21 5.60
C GLU A 128 -4.76 -15.47 7.12
N ARG A 129 -3.63 -16.01 7.60
CA ARG A 129 -3.38 -16.14 9.05
C ARG A 129 -3.39 -14.78 9.74
N LYS A 130 -2.77 -13.76 9.14
CA LYS A 130 -2.70 -12.41 9.69
C LYS A 130 -4.09 -11.77 9.80
N THR A 131 -4.91 -11.85 8.75
CA THR A 131 -6.28 -11.34 8.74
C THR A 131 -7.12 -11.99 9.84
N ARG A 132 -7.10 -13.32 9.93
CA ARG A 132 -7.84 -14.07 10.96
C ARG A 132 -7.42 -13.70 12.39
N ASP A 133 -6.12 -13.51 12.62
CA ASP A 133 -5.61 -13.13 13.94
C ASP A 133 -6.01 -11.68 14.32
N GLU A 134 -6.08 -10.77 13.34
CA GLU A 134 -6.58 -9.40 13.53
C GLU A 134 -8.08 -9.37 13.80
N GLU A 135 -8.88 -10.16 13.08
CA GLU A 135 -10.32 -10.33 13.34
C GLU A 135 -10.58 -10.87 14.74
N ARG A 136 -9.85 -11.91 15.17
CA ARG A 136 -9.96 -12.46 16.53
C ARG A 136 -9.62 -11.40 17.59
N ARG A 137 -8.60 -10.58 17.33
CA ARG A 137 -8.20 -9.47 18.23
C ARG A 137 -9.24 -8.36 18.25
N ALA A 138 -9.86 -8.04 17.11
CA ALA A 138 -10.94 -7.08 17.00
C ALA A 138 -12.19 -7.55 17.76
N ALA A 139 -12.60 -8.82 17.59
CA ALA A 139 -13.73 -9.40 18.31
C ALA A 139 -13.55 -9.35 19.84
N LYS A 140 -12.34 -9.70 20.34
CA LYS A 140 -12.03 -9.60 21.78
C LYS A 140 -12.13 -8.16 22.30
N ARG A 141 -11.72 -7.16 21.50
CA ARG A 141 -11.88 -5.74 21.84
C ARG A 141 -13.35 -5.32 21.89
N LYS A 142 -14.19 -5.81 20.96
CA LYS A 142 -15.63 -5.51 20.92
C LYS A 142 -16.40 -6.04 22.15
N LEU A 143 -16.00 -7.20 22.67
CA LEU A 143 -16.57 -7.84 23.87
C LEU A 143 -16.15 -7.17 25.19
N SER A 144 -14.97 -6.55 25.24
CA SER A 144 -14.43 -5.90 26.45
C SER A 144 -14.84 -4.43 26.60
N ALA A 145 -15.40 -3.80 25.56
CA ALA A 145 -15.72 -2.37 25.54
C ALA A 145 -17.21 -2.13 25.82
N THR A 146 -17.58 -2.07 27.11
CA THR A 146 -18.89 -1.61 27.59
C THR A 146 -18.88 -0.08 27.69
N GLY A 147 -19.16 0.64 26.59
CA GLY A 147 -19.36 2.09 26.64
C GLY A 147 -19.16 2.83 25.31
N ASN A 148 -19.71 4.06 25.25
CA ASN A 148 -19.79 4.97 24.09
C ASN A 148 -18.47 5.35 23.38
N GLY A 149 -17.32 4.79 23.78
CA GLY A 149 -16.03 4.91 23.07
C GLY A 149 -15.90 4.04 21.81
N ARG A 150 -16.92 3.21 21.51
CA ARG A 150 -16.95 2.27 20.37
C ARG A 150 -16.70 2.92 19.00
N LYS A 151 -17.33 4.06 18.69
CA LYS A 151 -17.28 4.63 17.33
C LYS A 151 -15.91 5.23 16.96
N LYS A 152 -15.28 5.93 17.91
CA LYS A 152 -14.03 6.68 17.66
C LYS A 152 -12.79 5.79 17.45
N MET A 153 -12.78 4.58 18.01
CA MET A 153 -11.64 3.66 17.91
C MET A 153 -11.76 2.68 16.73
N GLU A 154 -12.98 2.39 16.27
CA GLU A 154 -13.24 1.58 15.08
C GLU A 154 -12.91 2.36 13.79
N GLU A 155 -13.13 3.68 13.80
CA GLU A 155 -12.71 4.63 12.73
C GLU A 155 -11.17 4.77 12.55
N MET A 156 -10.36 4.35 13.53
CA MET A 156 -8.89 4.45 13.42
C MET A 156 -8.27 3.39 12.52
N TYR A 157 -9.03 2.38 12.12
CA TYR A 157 -8.56 1.30 11.26
C TYR A 157 -9.30 1.33 9.94
N HIS A 158 -8.60 1.02 8.85
CA HIS A 158 -9.27 0.77 7.58
C HIS A 158 -10.29 -0.34 7.77
N GLN A 159 -11.52 -0.09 7.33
CA GLN A 159 -12.54 -1.13 7.32
C GLN A 159 -12.08 -2.26 6.39
N THR A 160 -12.42 -3.50 6.76
CA THR A 160 -12.17 -4.65 5.89
C THR A 160 -12.86 -4.40 4.55
N THR A 161 -12.11 -4.49 3.46
CA THR A 161 -12.62 -4.28 2.10
C THR A 161 -12.17 -5.44 1.21
N GLU A 162 -13.02 -5.82 0.26
CA GLU A 162 -12.68 -6.83 -0.76
C GLU A 162 -11.69 -6.29 -1.80
N ARG A 163 -11.65 -4.97 -1.98
CA ARG A 163 -10.77 -4.29 -2.93
C ARG A 163 -10.13 -3.08 -2.25
N SER A 164 -8.82 -2.99 -2.35
CA SER A 164 -8.08 -1.80 -1.97
C SER A 164 -7.99 -0.86 -3.15
N GLU A 165 -8.33 0.40 -2.93
CA GLU A 165 -8.15 1.46 -3.91
C GLU A 165 -6.76 2.07 -3.76
N PHE A 166 -6.21 2.59 -4.86
CA PHE A 166 -4.97 3.35 -4.81
C PHE A 166 -5.28 4.75 -4.30
N TYR A 167 -4.51 5.22 -3.33
CA TYR A 167 -4.55 6.59 -2.86
C TYR A 167 -3.74 7.47 -3.81
N SER A 168 -4.31 8.60 -4.22
CA SER A 168 -3.61 9.57 -5.08
C SER A 168 -2.49 10.27 -4.31
N MET A 169 -1.34 10.50 -4.97
CA MET A 169 -0.23 11.28 -4.44
C MET A 169 -0.20 12.66 -5.08
N SER A 170 0.00 13.69 -4.26
CA SER A 170 0.18 15.06 -4.74
C SER A 170 1.56 15.32 -5.34
N ASP A 171 2.58 14.60 -4.88
CA ASP A 171 3.96 14.75 -5.37
C ASP A 171 4.20 13.87 -6.60
N LEU A 172 4.24 14.53 -7.76
CA LEU A 172 4.52 13.92 -9.06
C LEU A 172 5.98 14.11 -9.50
N LEU A 173 6.76 14.89 -8.77
CA LEU A 173 8.12 15.29 -9.16
C LEU A 173 9.17 14.34 -8.60
N LYS A 174 8.93 13.74 -7.44
CA LYS A 174 9.87 12.77 -6.85
C LYS A 174 10.05 11.57 -7.79
N PRO A 175 11.28 11.29 -8.27
CA PRO A 175 11.53 10.10 -9.07
C PRO A 175 11.47 8.85 -8.18
N PRO A 176 10.90 7.74 -8.67
CA PRO A 176 10.92 6.49 -7.93
C PRO A 176 12.32 5.85 -7.93
N VAL A 177 12.63 5.10 -6.87
CA VAL A 177 13.86 4.28 -6.84
C VAL A 177 13.64 3.01 -7.65
N LEU A 178 14.18 2.99 -8.86
CA LEU A 178 14.18 1.82 -9.73
C LEU A 178 15.46 1.01 -9.49
N PHE A 179 15.33 -0.31 -9.41
CA PHE A 179 16.42 -1.21 -9.11
C PHE A 179 16.72 -2.16 -10.27
N THR A 180 17.93 -2.05 -10.80
CA THR A 180 18.54 -3.02 -11.70
C THR A 180 19.81 -3.53 -11.02
N PRO A 181 19.97 -4.85 -10.82
CA PRO A 181 21.20 -5.40 -10.25
C PRO A 181 22.40 -4.98 -11.07
N SER A 182 23.48 -4.55 -10.41
CA SER A 182 24.77 -4.36 -11.08
C SER A 182 25.41 -5.71 -11.38
N ASP A 183 26.15 -5.85 -12.48
CA ASP A 183 26.82 -7.10 -12.86
C ASP A 183 27.95 -7.53 -11.88
N ASP A 184 28.40 -6.62 -11.01
CA ASP A 184 29.46 -6.85 -10.00
C ASP A 184 28.99 -7.63 -8.75
N ILE A 185 27.98 -8.49 -8.88
CA ILE A 185 27.32 -9.22 -7.77
C ILE A 185 28.34 -10.05 -6.96
N GLU A 186 29.36 -10.60 -7.61
CA GLU A 186 30.34 -11.48 -6.98
C GLU A 186 31.24 -10.78 -5.95
N LYS A 187 31.45 -9.46 -6.06
CA LYS A 187 32.37 -8.71 -5.16
C LYS A 187 31.71 -8.23 -3.86
N ILE A 188 30.38 -8.08 -3.84
CA ILE A 188 29.64 -7.46 -2.71
C ILE A 188 29.29 -8.47 -1.61
N THR A 189 29.30 -9.77 -1.92
CA THR A 189 28.89 -10.86 -1.01
C THR A 189 29.68 -10.94 0.29
N SER A 190 30.88 -10.34 0.36
CA SER A 190 31.79 -10.49 1.49
C SER A 190 31.85 -9.27 2.44
N ALA A 191 31.56 -8.05 1.98
CA ALA A 191 31.87 -6.84 2.74
C ALA A 191 30.64 -6.10 3.34
N ASP A 192 29.48 -6.11 2.66
CA ASP A 192 28.33 -5.26 3.04
C ASP A 192 27.23 -5.98 3.84
N ILE A 193 27.29 -7.32 3.96
CA ILE A 193 26.31 -8.12 4.74
C ILE A 193 26.31 -7.74 6.24
N ASN A 194 27.40 -7.14 6.73
CA ASN A 194 27.55 -6.75 8.12
C ASN A 194 26.78 -5.46 8.51
N PHE A 195 26.30 -4.66 7.56
CA PHE A 195 25.66 -3.37 7.85
C PHE A 195 24.31 -3.50 8.56
N TYR A 196 23.54 -4.56 8.30
CA TYR A 196 22.28 -4.85 9.03
C TYR A 196 22.46 -5.79 10.23
N GLY A 197 23.69 -6.25 10.51
CA GLY A 197 23.99 -7.25 11.54
C GLY A 197 24.70 -6.74 12.80
N GLY A 198 25.16 -5.49 12.83
CA GLY A 198 26.13 -5.03 13.84
C GLY A 198 25.72 -3.81 14.65
N HIS A 199 25.03 -4.02 15.76
CA HIS A 199 25.17 -3.16 16.94
C HIS A 199 24.99 -3.98 18.22
N ASN A 200 26.07 -4.66 18.62
CA ASN A 200 26.56 -4.66 20.00
C ASN A 200 27.86 -5.46 20.07
N SER A 201 28.95 -4.74 20.29
CA SER A 201 30.22 -5.26 20.75
C SER A 201 30.08 -5.83 22.17
N ASN A 202 30.48 -7.10 22.34
CA ASN A 202 31.38 -7.47 23.44
C ASN A 202 32.07 -8.80 23.10
N ASP A 203 33.38 -8.81 23.37
CA ASP A 203 34.37 -9.87 23.21
C ASP A 203 33.90 -11.28 23.61
N MET A 204 34.39 -12.33 22.92
CA MET A 204 35.56 -13.11 23.37
C MET A 204 35.78 -14.40 22.54
N SER A 205 37.05 -14.56 22.11
CA SER A 205 37.84 -15.72 21.66
C SER A 205 37.21 -17.01 21.06
N SER A 206 37.84 -17.46 19.94
CA SER A 206 38.23 -18.86 19.57
C SER A 206 37.11 -19.92 19.46
N THR A 207 37.01 -20.78 18.45
CA THR A 207 37.99 -21.66 17.81
C THR A 207 37.40 -22.21 16.50
N GLU A 208 38.27 -22.63 15.59
CA GLU A 208 37.99 -23.40 14.37
C GLU A 208 37.23 -24.70 14.64
N TYR A 209 36.18 -24.98 13.85
CA TYR A 209 35.79 -26.34 13.48
C TYR A 209 35.20 -26.32 12.07
N ASP A 210 35.87 -27.07 11.19
CA ASP A 210 35.43 -27.45 9.86
C ASP A 210 34.25 -28.43 9.99
N THR A 211 33.12 -28.16 9.34
CA THR A 211 32.06 -29.18 9.17
C THR A 211 31.24 -28.91 7.90
N ASP A 212 31.59 -29.69 6.89
CA ASP A 212 30.77 -30.01 5.72
C ASP A 212 29.34 -30.39 6.15
N SER A 213 28.36 -29.62 5.68
CA SER A 213 26.95 -30.02 5.76
C SER A 213 26.14 -29.37 4.63
N GLN A 214 25.92 -30.18 3.60
CA GLN A 214 24.86 -29.99 2.60
C GLN A 214 23.53 -29.67 3.29
N LEU A 215 22.88 -28.59 2.88
CA LEU A 215 21.48 -28.29 3.21
C LEU A 215 20.59 -28.48 1.98
N PRO A 216 19.37 -29.02 2.15
CA PRO A 216 18.55 -29.54 1.07
C PRO A 216 17.81 -28.45 0.31
N SER A 217 17.74 -28.62 -1.02
CA SER A 217 16.89 -27.90 -1.94
C SER A 217 15.41 -28.12 -1.63
N ILE A 218 14.68 -27.06 -1.28
CA ILE A 218 13.21 -27.07 -1.18
C ILE A 218 12.67 -26.53 -2.50
N SER A 219 12.21 -27.42 -3.39
CA SER A 219 11.34 -27.04 -4.50
C SER A 219 9.92 -26.89 -3.99
N THR A 220 9.30 -25.72 -4.18
CA THR A 220 7.86 -25.56 -3.94
C THR A 220 7.10 -25.79 -5.26
N PRO A 221 6.11 -26.71 -5.29
CA PRO A 221 5.27 -26.90 -6.47
C PRO A 221 4.18 -25.83 -6.55
N ILE A 222 4.01 -25.27 -7.75
CA ILE A 222 2.89 -24.42 -8.15
C ILE A 222 1.59 -25.24 -8.02
N SER A 223 0.59 -24.70 -7.32
CA SER A 223 -0.75 -25.29 -7.25
C SER A 223 -1.79 -24.28 -7.74
N THR A 224 -2.29 -24.53 -8.95
CA THR A 224 -3.46 -23.87 -9.55
C THR A 224 -4.74 -24.50 -9.00
N ILE A 225 -5.65 -23.70 -8.44
CA ILE A 225 -7.00 -24.19 -8.09
C ILE A 225 -8.06 -23.26 -8.69
N THR A 226 -8.84 -23.84 -9.60
CA THR A 226 -10.10 -23.36 -10.15
C THR A 226 -11.22 -23.54 -9.12
N ALA A 227 -12.08 -22.52 -8.91
CA ALA A 227 -13.27 -22.64 -8.07
C ALA A 227 -14.54 -22.36 -8.88
N THR A 228 -15.44 -23.35 -8.88
CA THR A 228 -16.79 -23.33 -9.47
C THR A 228 -17.81 -22.96 -8.38
N ILE A 229 -18.78 -22.12 -8.71
CA ILE A 229 -19.84 -21.60 -7.84
C ILE A 229 -21.06 -22.55 -7.83
N ALA A 230 -21.65 -22.81 -6.65
CA ALA A 230 -23.10 -23.08 -6.48
C ALA A 230 -23.52 -22.95 -4.99
N PRO A 231 -24.81 -22.64 -4.69
CA PRO A 231 -25.20 -21.86 -3.51
C PRO A 231 -25.82 -22.63 -2.32
N THR A 232 -25.84 -21.90 -1.21
CA THR A 232 -26.39 -22.15 0.14
C THR A 232 -27.89 -22.43 0.25
N ILE A 233 -28.26 -23.25 1.25
CA ILE A 233 -29.59 -23.31 1.90
C ILE A 233 -29.37 -23.14 3.42
N GLY A 234 -30.13 -22.22 4.03
CA GLY A 234 -29.88 -21.69 5.37
C GLY A 234 -30.67 -22.31 6.52
N ARG A 235 -30.67 -21.62 7.67
CA ARG A 235 -31.73 -21.70 8.69
C ARG A 235 -31.68 -20.54 9.68
N GLU A 236 -32.85 -19.97 9.92
CA GLU A 236 -33.19 -18.88 10.84
C GLU A 236 -33.07 -19.25 12.33
N ARG A 237 -32.97 -18.22 13.19
CA ARG A 237 -33.82 -18.10 14.39
C ARG A 237 -33.89 -16.67 14.92
N THR A 238 -35.12 -16.23 15.08
CA THR A 238 -35.71 -15.02 15.68
C THR A 238 -35.59 -14.98 17.21
N VAL A 239 -35.48 -13.79 17.83
CA VAL A 239 -36.44 -13.22 18.82
C VAL A 239 -36.00 -11.84 19.34
N ASP A 240 -36.87 -10.84 19.17
CA ASP A 240 -37.06 -9.60 19.97
C ASP A 240 -38.06 -9.90 21.13
N PRO A 241 -38.43 -9.01 22.11
CA PRO A 241 -38.44 -7.53 22.03
C PRO A 241 -38.23 -6.67 23.33
N LEU A 242 -38.05 -5.35 23.11
CA LEU A 242 -38.57 -4.15 23.82
C LEU A 242 -38.41 -3.94 25.35
N SER A 243 -37.81 -2.80 25.75
CA SER A 243 -38.54 -1.58 26.21
C SER A 243 -37.73 -0.61 27.11
N ALA A 244 -38.04 0.69 26.95
CA ALA A 244 -37.93 1.83 27.90
C ALA A 244 -36.54 2.31 28.39
N SER A 245 -36.33 3.56 28.82
CA SER A 245 -36.75 4.92 28.46
C SER A 245 -35.98 5.85 29.40
N LEU A 246 -35.25 6.81 28.82
CA LEU A 246 -34.89 8.16 29.26
C LEU A 246 -35.13 8.59 30.73
N GLU A 247 -34.07 9.04 31.43
CA GLU A 247 -34.14 10.19 32.36
C GLU A 247 -32.84 11.03 32.33
N MET A 248 -33.05 12.35 32.38
CA MET A 248 -32.07 13.45 32.33
C MET A 248 -31.51 13.79 33.72
N ALA A 249 -30.24 14.19 33.81
CA ALA A 249 -29.78 15.17 34.81
C ALA A 249 -28.49 15.88 34.35
N ILE A 250 -28.44 17.17 34.63
CA ILE A 250 -27.56 18.22 34.08
C ILE A 250 -26.52 18.64 35.14
N SER A 251 -25.37 19.20 34.67
CA SER A 251 -24.39 20.10 35.33
C SER A 251 -23.06 19.51 35.85
N PRO A 252 -21.96 20.30 35.95
CA PRO A 252 -21.32 21.16 34.92
C PRO A 252 -19.78 20.99 34.83
N CYS A 253 -19.18 21.52 33.76
CA CYS A 253 -17.74 21.47 33.40
C CYS A 253 -16.80 22.31 34.33
N PRO A 254 -15.47 22.07 34.34
CA PRO A 254 -14.57 23.11 33.81
C PRO A 254 -13.34 22.56 33.00
N PRO A 255 -12.58 23.44 32.30
CA PRO A 255 -12.05 23.17 30.97
C PRO A 255 -10.59 22.72 30.98
N LYS A 256 -10.12 22.12 29.87
CA LYS A 256 -8.77 22.39 29.34
C LYS A 256 -8.55 21.84 27.92
N LYS A 257 -8.19 22.80 27.06
CA LYS A 257 -7.33 22.73 25.86
C LYS A 257 -7.94 22.12 24.59
N ILE A 258 -8.53 23.03 23.81
CA ILE A 258 -8.76 22.90 22.38
C ILE A 258 -7.40 22.71 21.70
N LYS A 259 -7.19 21.56 21.06
CA LYS A 259 -6.31 21.45 19.89
C LYS A 259 -7.17 20.89 18.77
N LEU A 260 -7.68 21.82 17.98
CA LEU A 260 -8.43 21.57 16.76
C LEU A 260 -7.41 21.18 15.69
N GLU A 261 -7.62 20.01 15.09
CA GLU A 261 -7.31 19.69 13.69
C GLU A 261 -8.09 18.38 13.40
N ARG A 262 -9.40 18.52 13.20
CA ARG A 262 -10.17 17.51 12.47
C ARG A 262 -9.98 17.85 11.00
N TYR A 263 -9.29 17.00 10.25
CA TYR A 263 -9.51 16.95 8.81
C TYR A 263 -10.94 16.42 8.59
N PRO A 264 -11.80 17.13 7.84
CA PRO A 264 -13.13 16.62 7.51
C PRO A 264 -13.01 15.38 6.61
N ASP A 265 -13.96 14.46 6.76
CA ASP A 265 -14.02 13.18 6.05
C ASP A 265 -14.01 13.40 4.52
N THR A 266 -13.33 12.53 3.76
CA THR A 266 -13.13 12.68 2.30
C THR A 266 -14.45 12.66 1.53
N ASN A 267 -15.50 12.07 2.09
CA ASN A 267 -16.85 12.04 1.51
C ASN A 267 -17.63 13.36 1.70
N GLU A 268 -17.11 14.31 2.48
CA GLU A 268 -17.72 15.63 2.71
C GLU A 268 -17.04 16.74 1.91
N ARG A 269 -16.05 16.44 1.06
CA ARG A 269 -15.30 17.44 0.30
C ARG A 269 -15.37 17.19 -1.20
N VAL A 270 -15.94 18.14 -1.93
CA VAL A 270 -15.89 18.17 -3.40
C VAL A 270 -15.04 19.36 -3.83
N LEU A 271 -14.11 19.13 -4.76
CA LEU A 271 -13.32 20.19 -5.39
C LEU A 271 -13.91 20.46 -6.78
N LEU A 272 -14.42 21.67 -6.99
CA LEU A 272 -14.85 22.14 -8.30
C LEU A 272 -13.80 23.08 -8.87
N TYR A 273 -13.61 23.04 -10.18
CA TYR A 273 -12.79 24.01 -10.91
C TYR A 273 -13.73 24.92 -11.68
N ALA A 274 -13.77 26.20 -11.32
CA ALA A 274 -14.64 27.18 -11.94
C ALA A 274 -13.80 28.33 -12.52
N LYS A 275 -14.24 28.91 -13.63
CA LYS A 275 -13.60 30.08 -14.24
C LYS A 275 -14.66 31.07 -14.71
N GLN A 276 -14.34 32.36 -14.70
CA GLN A 276 -15.16 33.36 -15.39
C GLN A 276 -14.93 33.29 -16.90
N GLU A 277 -15.85 33.84 -17.70
CA GLU A 277 -15.79 33.79 -19.17
C GLU A 277 -14.57 34.53 -19.74
N ASN A 278 -14.11 35.57 -19.03
CA ASN A 278 -12.94 36.38 -19.31
C ASN A 278 -11.64 35.83 -18.69
N GLU A 279 -11.66 34.67 -18.05
CA GLU A 279 -10.49 34.05 -17.41
C GLU A 279 -9.97 32.83 -18.19
N GLU A 280 -8.65 32.75 -18.34
CA GLU A 280 -7.97 31.60 -18.95
C GLU A 280 -7.62 30.50 -17.92
N ILE A 281 -7.71 30.81 -16.62
CA ILE A 281 -7.29 29.94 -15.52
C ILE A 281 -8.53 29.46 -14.73
N PHE A 282 -8.54 28.19 -14.36
CA PHE A 282 -9.56 27.63 -13.48
C PHE A 282 -9.18 27.81 -12.00
N HIS A 283 -10.12 28.33 -11.22
CA HIS A 283 -10.00 28.52 -9.79
C HIS A 283 -10.56 27.30 -9.02
N PRO A 284 -9.79 26.78 -8.03
CA PRO A 284 -10.25 25.67 -7.20
C PRO A 284 -11.25 26.15 -6.13
N LEU A 285 -12.43 25.53 -6.09
CA LEU A 285 -13.48 25.75 -5.11
C LEU A 285 -13.67 24.49 -4.24
N HIS A 286 -13.35 24.61 -2.96
CA HIS A 286 -13.60 23.54 -1.99
C HIS A 286 -15.01 23.67 -1.43
N LEU A 287 -15.86 22.67 -1.66
CA LEU A 287 -17.16 22.54 -1.03
C LEU A 287 -17.07 21.58 0.14
N VAL A 288 -17.35 22.09 1.34
CA VAL A 288 -17.48 21.28 2.56
C VAL A 288 -18.66 21.82 3.37
N PRO A 289 -19.80 21.12 3.48
CA PRO A 289 -20.21 19.88 2.77
C PRO A 289 -20.68 20.13 1.32
N PRO A 290 -20.79 19.11 0.45
CA PRO A 290 -21.19 19.25 -0.96
C PRO A 290 -22.70 19.49 -1.10
N THR A 291 -23.14 20.66 -0.64
CA THR A 291 -24.53 21.11 -0.65
C THR A 291 -24.66 22.40 -1.45
N LEU A 292 -25.87 22.74 -1.91
CA LEU A 292 -26.14 24.02 -2.59
C LEU A 292 -25.80 25.23 -1.70
N VAL A 293 -25.96 25.09 -0.39
CA VAL A 293 -25.56 26.12 0.60
C VAL A 293 -24.05 26.25 0.65
N GLY A 294 -23.32 25.13 0.69
CA GLY A 294 -21.86 25.12 0.63
C GLY A 294 -21.33 25.76 -0.65
N LEU A 295 -21.95 25.50 -1.80
CA LEU A 295 -21.57 26.10 -3.08
C LEU A 295 -21.72 27.63 -3.05
N ALA A 296 -22.86 28.12 -2.55
CA ALA A 296 -23.11 29.56 -2.46
C ALA A 296 -22.12 30.27 -1.52
N LEU A 297 -21.65 29.61 -0.48
CA LEU A 297 -20.61 30.14 0.42
C LEU A 297 -19.23 30.14 -0.25
N SER A 298 -18.82 29.04 -0.86
CA SER A 298 -17.52 28.93 -1.55
C SER A 298 -17.40 29.93 -2.71
N VAL A 299 -18.49 30.19 -3.45
CA VAL A 299 -18.50 31.19 -4.53
C VAL A 299 -18.39 32.62 -3.99
N ARG A 300 -18.96 32.91 -2.80
CA ARG A 300 -18.81 34.23 -2.16
C ARG A 300 -17.40 34.49 -1.65
N GLU A 301 -16.73 33.48 -1.10
CA GLU A 301 -15.32 33.62 -0.68
C GLU A 301 -14.38 33.89 -1.86
N LEU A 302 -14.67 33.31 -3.05
CA LEU A 302 -13.89 33.56 -4.26
C LEU A 302 -13.95 35.03 -4.72
N HIS A 303 -15.01 35.77 -4.40
CA HIS A 303 -15.23 37.16 -4.82
C HIS A 303 -14.90 38.21 -3.73
N LEU A 304 -14.20 37.82 -2.66
CA LEU A 304 -13.83 38.70 -1.54
C LEU A 304 -12.37 39.20 -1.56
N PHE A 305 -11.80 39.37 -2.75
CA PHE A 305 -10.62 40.21 -3.00
C PHE A 305 -10.82 41.07 -4.23
#